data_AF-A0A1F8M651-F1
#
_entry.id   AF-A0A1F8M651-F1
#
_cell.length_a   1.000
_cell.length_b   1.000
_cell.length_c   1.000
_cell.angle_alpha   90.00
_cell.angle_beta   90.00
_cell.angle_gamma   90.00
#
_symmetry.space_group_name_H-M   'P 1'
#
loop_
_entity.id
_entity.type
_entity.pdbx_description
1 polymer ?
#
loop_
_entity_poly.entity_id
_entity_poly.type
_entity_poly.pdbx_seq_one_letter_code
_entity_poly.pdbx_strand_id
1 'polypeptide(L)'
;MINLDKIRNRYLQDDLPRRLGGLATDLARIASSARYITGSESVAQMLEESQYFIEWSAPNLVESDPDAAGELVDIQIQLAMWRKAWPEAQHSSIQRNLLSVQAKKWGDIVFQFSGLLI
;
A
#
# COMPACT_ATOMS: atom_id res chain seq x y z
N MET A 1 14.89 -6.23 -14.09
CA MET A 1 15.17 -6.22 -12.64
C MET A 1 14.82 -4.84 -12.13
N ILE A 2 13.86 -4.72 -11.22
CA ILE A 2 13.51 -3.43 -10.61
C ILE A 2 14.71 -2.98 -9.77
N ASN A 3 15.14 -1.73 -9.96
CA ASN A 3 16.23 -1.16 -9.16
C ASN A 3 15.62 -0.58 -7.86
N LEU A 4 15.50 -1.44 -6.85
CA LEU A 4 14.93 -1.10 -5.55
C LEU A 4 15.68 0.06 -4.87
N ASP A 5 17.00 0.12 -5.01
CA ASP A 5 17.80 1.22 -4.45
C ASP A 5 17.43 2.57 -5.07
N LYS A 6 17.20 2.61 -6.39
CA LYS A 6 16.75 3.83 -7.07
C LYS A 6 15.36 4.26 -6.61
N ILE A 7 14.43 3.30 -6.43
CA ILE A 7 13.08 3.60 -5.94
C ILE A 7 13.15 4.12 -4.51
N ARG A 8 13.89 3.42 -3.63
CA ARG A 8 14.09 3.82 -2.23
C ARG A 8 14.69 5.21 -2.13
N ASN A 9 15.75 5.49 -2.88
CA ASN A 9 16.43 6.79 -2.85
C ASN A 9 15.49 7.91 -3.29
N ARG A 10 14.65 7.70 -4.30
CA ARG A 10 13.63 8.67 -4.71
C ARG A 10 12.55 8.83 -3.64
N TYR A 11 12.04 7.73 -3.10
CA TYR A 11 10.97 7.73 -2.10
C TYR A 11 11.38 8.48 -0.84
N LEU A 12 12.61 8.26 -0.36
CA LEU A 12 13.15 8.90 0.85
C LEU A 12 13.54 10.38 0.67
N GLN A 13 13.45 10.95 -0.54
CA GLN A 13 13.63 12.40 -0.73
C GLN A 13 12.41 13.20 -0.26
N ASP A 14 11.24 12.59 -0.24
CA ASP A 14 10.00 13.23 0.22
C ASP A 14 9.89 13.16 1.75
N ASP A 15 9.28 14.19 2.34
CA ASP A 15 8.93 14.21 3.76
C ASP A 15 7.87 13.15 4.09
N LEU A 16 7.81 12.73 5.36
CA LEU A 16 6.92 11.66 5.80
C LEU A 16 5.44 11.89 5.42
N PRO A 17 4.85 13.09 5.59
CA PRO A 17 3.49 13.38 5.12
C PRO A 17 3.27 13.06 3.63
N ARG A 18 4.17 13.52 2.75
CA ARG A 18 4.07 13.29 1.30
C ARG A 18 4.26 11.82 0.95
N ARG A 19 5.19 11.13 1.63
CA ARG A 19 5.40 9.67 1.48
C ARG A 19 4.12 8.89 1.82
N LEU A 20 3.49 9.19 2.96
CA LEU A 20 2.24 8.55 3.38
C LEU A 20 1.08 8.89 2.43
N GLY A 21 0.97 10.15 1.96
CA GLY A 21 -0.01 10.52 0.94
C GLY A 21 0.17 9.79 -0.40
N GLY A 22 1.43 9.57 -0.80
CA GLY A 22 1.79 8.75 -1.96
C GLY A 22 1.36 7.29 -1.77
N LEU A 23 1.69 6.68 -0.63
CA LEU A 23 1.27 5.32 -0.29
C LEU A 23 -0.27 5.18 -0.28
N ALA A 24 -0.99 6.14 0.29
CA ALA A 24 -2.46 6.16 0.25
C ALA A 24 -3.01 6.20 -1.17
N THR A 25 -2.36 6.96 -2.06
CA THR A 25 -2.72 7.04 -3.48
C THR A 25 -2.49 5.69 -4.19
N ASP A 26 -1.38 5.01 -3.90
CA ASP A 26 -1.12 3.69 -4.46
C ASP A 26 -2.11 2.64 -3.95
N LEU A 27 -2.48 2.66 -2.67
CA LEU A 27 -3.54 1.80 -2.13
C LEU A 27 -4.91 2.07 -2.81
N ALA A 28 -5.24 3.33 -3.08
CA ALA A 28 -6.44 3.67 -3.84
C ALA A 28 -6.38 3.19 -5.30
N ARG A 29 -5.19 3.19 -5.92
CA ARG A 29 -4.98 2.63 -7.26
C ARG A 29 -5.13 1.10 -7.25
N ILE A 30 -4.61 0.39 -6.24
CA ILE A 30 -4.90 -1.05 -6.04
C ILE A 30 -6.40 -1.27 -5.97
N ALA A 31 -7.11 -0.45 -5.17
CA ALA A 31 -8.55 -0.55 -5.04
C ALA A 31 -9.27 -0.43 -6.39
N SER A 32 -8.86 0.51 -7.24
CA SER A 32 -9.44 0.67 -8.57
C SER A 32 -9.11 -0.46 -9.55
N SER A 33 -7.84 -0.89 -9.59
CA SER A 33 -7.32 -1.87 -10.54
C SER A 33 -7.80 -3.27 -10.22
N ALA A 34 -7.91 -3.62 -8.93
CA ALA A 34 -8.32 -4.95 -8.48
C ALA A 34 -9.71 -5.35 -8.97
N ARG A 35 -10.60 -4.41 -9.32
CA ARG A 35 -11.95 -4.73 -9.84
C ARG A 35 -11.92 -5.46 -11.18
N TYR A 36 -10.87 -5.26 -11.98
CA TYR A 36 -10.79 -5.76 -13.34
C TYR A 36 -9.64 -6.75 -13.50
N ILE A 37 -9.88 -7.86 -14.20
CA ILE A 37 -8.85 -8.86 -14.50
C ILE A 37 -7.68 -8.27 -15.31
N THR A 38 -7.94 -7.24 -16.12
CA THR A 38 -6.91 -6.52 -16.87
C THR A 38 -5.96 -5.72 -15.98
N GLY A 39 -6.33 -5.46 -14.72
CA GLY A 39 -5.50 -4.77 -13.75
C GLY A 39 -4.57 -5.68 -12.95
N SER A 40 -4.61 -7.00 -13.15
CA SER A 40 -3.99 -7.95 -12.22
C SER A 40 -2.47 -7.84 -12.08
N GLU A 41 -1.76 -7.62 -13.17
CA GLU A 41 -0.31 -7.46 -13.14
C GLU A 41 0.09 -6.20 -12.35
N SER A 42 -0.60 -5.09 -12.62
CA SER A 42 -0.41 -3.84 -11.87
C SER A 42 -0.72 -4.02 -10.38
N VAL A 43 -1.77 -4.76 -10.03
CA VAL A 43 -2.09 -5.06 -8.63
C VAL A 43 -0.98 -5.88 -7.97
N ALA A 44 -0.45 -6.90 -8.65
CA ALA A 44 0.64 -7.72 -8.12
C ALA A 44 1.88 -6.88 -7.79
N GLN A 45 2.27 -6.00 -8.72
CA GLN A 45 3.40 -5.09 -8.54
C GLN A 45 3.14 -4.11 -7.39
N MET A 46 1.96 -3.49 -7.35
CA MET A 46 1.64 -2.48 -6.33
C MET A 46 1.48 -3.07 -4.92
N LEU A 47 0.99 -4.32 -4.80
CA LEU A 47 0.97 -5.05 -3.54
C LEU A 47 2.38 -5.25 -2.99
N GLU A 48 3.37 -5.50 -3.85
CA GLU A 48 4.78 -5.59 -3.46
C GLU A 48 5.37 -4.21 -3.13
N GLU A 49 5.22 -3.22 -4.01
CA GLU A 49 5.79 -1.89 -3.82
C GLU A 49 5.28 -1.21 -2.53
N SER A 50 3.98 -1.35 -2.24
CA SER A 50 3.37 -0.79 -1.02
C SER A 50 3.99 -1.36 0.26
N GLN A 51 4.45 -2.63 0.26
CA GLN A 51 5.13 -3.21 1.41
C GLN A 51 6.47 -2.53 1.68
N TYR A 52 7.25 -2.25 0.63
CA TYR A 52 8.52 -1.52 0.77
C TYR A 52 8.29 -0.09 1.26
N PHE A 53 7.28 0.59 0.74
CA PHE A 53 6.94 1.95 1.18
C PHE A 53 6.53 2.00 2.66
N ILE A 54 5.80 1.00 3.13
CA ILE A 54 5.49 0.85 4.56
C ILE A 54 6.78 0.63 5.36
N GLU A 55 7.62 -0.34 4.96
CA GLU A 55 8.89 -0.66 5.63
C GLU A 55 9.80 0.58 5.77
N TRP A 56 9.78 1.48 4.79
CA TRP A 56 10.58 2.70 4.80
C TRP A 56 9.93 3.89 5.51
N SER A 57 8.65 3.80 5.87
CA SER A 57 7.90 4.90 6.49
C SER A 57 7.56 4.64 7.96
N ALA A 58 7.16 3.41 8.29
CA ALA A 58 6.75 3.03 9.65
C ALA A 58 7.81 3.34 10.73
N PRO A 59 9.13 3.13 10.50
CA PRO A 59 10.15 3.48 11.50
C PRO A 59 10.16 4.97 11.89
N ASN A 60 9.71 5.86 11.01
CA ASN A 60 9.65 7.29 11.29
C ASN A 60 8.45 7.70 12.16
N LEU A 61 7.49 6.80 12.37
CA LEU A 61 6.30 7.01 13.20
C LEU A 61 6.47 6.44 14.61
N VAL A 62 7.44 5.54 14.85
CA VAL A 62 7.56 4.79 16.12
C VAL A 62 7.65 5.69 17.36
N GLU A 63 8.30 6.86 17.25
CA GLU A 63 8.45 7.78 18.38
C GLU A 63 7.30 8.81 18.47
N SER A 64 6.76 9.23 17.33
CA SER A 64 5.79 10.34 17.25
C SER A 64 4.33 9.87 17.27
N ASP A 65 4.05 8.71 16.68
CA ASP A 65 2.74 8.08 16.58
C ASP A 65 2.89 6.54 16.49
N PRO A 66 3.12 5.87 17.63
CA PRO A 66 3.33 4.41 17.67
C PRO A 66 2.12 3.61 17.18
N ASP A 67 0.90 4.14 17.36
CA ASP A 67 -0.33 3.48 16.92
C ASP A 67 -0.42 3.49 15.39
N ALA A 68 -0.10 4.61 14.74
CA ALA A 68 0.00 4.68 13.28
C ALA A 68 1.10 3.75 12.73
N ALA A 69 2.26 3.65 13.42
CA ALA A 69 3.30 2.69 13.04
C ALA A 69 2.79 1.24 13.10
N GLY A 70 2.05 0.87 14.15
CA GLY A 70 1.44 -0.44 14.30
C GLY A 70 0.43 -0.75 13.19
N GLU A 71 -0.47 0.18 12.89
CA GLU A 71 -1.48 0.01 11.84
C GLU A 71 -0.82 -0.16 10.46
N LEU A 72 0.27 0.56 10.16
CA LEU A 72 1.03 0.34 8.93
C LEU A 72 1.60 -1.08 8.84
N VAL A 73 2.14 -1.62 9.94
CA VAL A 73 2.65 -3.00 9.98
C VAL A 73 1.52 -4.01 9.75
N ASP A 74 0.34 -3.80 10.35
CA ASP A 74 -0.82 -4.66 10.12
C ASP A 74 -1.26 -4.63 8.65
N ILE A 75 -1.29 -3.45 8.03
CA ILE A 75 -1.54 -3.30 6.60
C ILE A 75 -0.49 -4.06 5.77
N GLN A 76 0.79 -3.97 6.12
CA GLN A 76 1.87 -4.68 5.42
C GLN A 76 1.66 -6.20 5.47
N ILE A 77 1.25 -6.76 6.61
CA ILE A 77 0.93 -8.19 6.75
C ILE A 77 -0.23 -8.57 5.83
N GLN A 78 -1.30 -7.77 5.79
CA GLN A 78 -2.43 -8.01 4.88
C GLN A 78 -2.03 -7.95 3.41
N LEU A 79 -1.20 -6.97 3.02
CA LEU A 79 -0.66 -6.86 1.66
C LEU A 79 0.19 -8.07 1.28
N ALA A 80 1.01 -8.59 2.21
CA ALA A 80 1.81 -9.79 2.00
C ALA A 80 0.93 -11.03 1.79
N MET A 81 -0.13 -11.19 2.58
CA MET A 81 -1.10 -12.28 2.42
C MET A 81 -1.82 -12.20 1.08
N TRP A 82 -2.25 -11.00 0.68
CA TRP A 82 -2.84 -10.79 -0.64
C TRP A 82 -1.86 -11.08 -1.76
N ARG A 83 -0.62 -10.60 -1.69
CA ARG A 83 0.40 -10.87 -2.71
C ARG A 83 0.61 -12.37 -2.91
N LYS A 84 0.62 -13.14 -1.82
CA LYS A 84 0.72 -14.60 -1.87
C LYS A 84 -0.50 -15.26 -2.52
N ALA A 85 -1.71 -14.80 -2.22
CA ALA A 85 -2.96 -15.37 -2.72
C ALA A 85 -3.42 -14.80 -4.07
N TRP A 86 -2.83 -13.70 -4.53
CA TRP A 86 -3.27 -12.95 -5.70
C TRP A 86 -3.24 -13.75 -7.01
N PRO A 87 -2.23 -14.62 -7.28
CA PRO A 87 -2.19 -15.41 -8.50
C PRO A 87 -3.47 -16.21 -8.75
N GLU A 88 -4.09 -16.75 -7.70
CA GLU A 88 -5.36 -17.48 -7.77
C GLU A 88 -6.55 -16.53 -7.60
N ALA A 89 -6.48 -15.63 -6.61
CA ALA A 89 -7.59 -14.76 -6.23
C ALA A 89 -8.01 -13.80 -7.35
N GLN A 90 -7.07 -13.39 -8.22
CA GLN A 90 -7.36 -12.52 -9.36
C GLN A 90 -8.42 -13.08 -10.30
N HIS A 91 -8.61 -14.41 -10.37
CA HIS A 91 -9.59 -15.04 -11.24
C HIS A 91 -11.02 -15.01 -10.65
N SER A 92 -11.17 -14.74 -9.36
CA SER A 92 -12.47 -14.64 -8.68
C SER A 92 -12.93 -13.18 -8.58
N SER A 93 -14.08 -12.86 -9.16
CA SER A 93 -14.67 -11.51 -9.06
C SER A 93 -14.98 -11.12 -7.60
N ILE A 94 -15.33 -12.09 -6.76
CA ILE A 94 -15.59 -11.86 -5.33
C ILE A 94 -14.30 -11.45 -4.63
N GLN A 95 -13.20 -12.17 -4.84
CA GLN A 95 -11.92 -11.86 -4.21
C GLN A 95 -11.33 -10.54 -4.71
N ARG A 96 -11.46 -10.26 -6.02
CA ARG A 96 -11.14 -8.98 -6.63
C ARG A 96 -11.87 -7.80 -5.96
N ASN A 97 -13.17 -7.95 -5.75
CA ASN A 97 -13.98 -6.94 -5.06
C ASN A 97 -13.60 -6.81 -3.57
N LEU A 98 -13.28 -7.92 -2.90
CA LEU A 98 -12.83 -7.90 -1.50
C LEU A 98 -11.52 -7.10 -1.36
N LEU A 99 -10.51 -7.39 -2.18
CA LEU A 99 -9.26 -6.62 -2.21
C LEU A 99 -9.54 -5.15 -2.54
N SER A 100 -10.46 -4.86 -3.47
CA SER A 100 -10.83 -3.49 -3.83
C SER A 100 -11.32 -2.69 -2.61
N VAL A 101 -12.23 -3.27 -1.82
CA VAL A 101 -12.77 -2.62 -0.62
C VAL A 101 -11.73 -2.48 0.47
N GLN A 102 -10.93 -3.52 0.72
CA GLN A 102 -9.88 -3.49 1.74
C GLN A 102 -8.79 -2.46 1.41
N ALA A 103 -8.31 -2.44 0.16
CA ALA A 103 -7.31 -1.49 -0.28
C ALA A 103 -7.80 -0.04 -0.20
N LYS A 104 -9.09 0.21 -0.47
CA LYS A 104 -9.68 1.53 -0.28
C LYS A 104 -9.65 1.94 1.20
N LYS A 105 -10.06 1.04 2.10
CA LYS A 105 -10.00 1.29 3.55
C LYS A 105 -8.57 1.58 4.02
N TRP A 106 -7.57 0.80 3.58
CA TRP A 106 -6.17 1.04 3.93
C TRP A 106 -5.70 2.40 3.41
N GLY A 107 -6.04 2.76 2.17
CA GLY A 107 -5.71 4.07 1.61
C GLY A 107 -6.27 5.22 2.44
N ASP A 108 -7.53 5.10 2.89
CA ASP A 108 -8.18 6.12 3.73
C ASP A 108 -7.48 6.25 5.10
N ILE A 109 -7.11 5.13 5.72
CA ILE A 109 -6.35 5.10 6.99
C ILE A 109 -4.98 5.75 6.81
N VAL A 110 -4.19 5.33 5.82
CA VAL A 110 -2.85 5.87 5.58
C VAL A 110 -2.91 7.36 5.25
N PHE A 111 -3.94 7.80 4.53
CA PHE A 111 -4.12 9.22 4.23
C PHE A 111 -4.34 10.05 5.50
N GLN A 112 -5.07 9.52 6.49
CA GLN A 112 -5.23 10.21 7.78
C GLN A 112 -3.88 10.43 8.47
N PHE A 113 -3.00 9.43 8.48
CA PHE A 113 -1.66 9.54 9.05
C PHE A 113 -0.75 10.54 8.33
N SER A 114 -1.04 10.86 7.06
CA SER A 114 -0.30 11.89 6.34
C SER A 114 -0.51 13.30 6.90
N GLY A 115 -1.62 13.55 7.62
CA GLY A 115 -2.00 14.89 8.07
C GLY A 115 -2.38 15.84 6.93
N LEU A 116 -2.53 15.35 5.69
CA LEU A 116 -2.90 16.14 4.50
C LEU A 116 -4.41 16.24 4.28
N LEU A 117 -5.23 16.02 5.32
CA LEU A 117 -6.68 16.23 5.25
C LEU A 117 -6.94 17.73 5.04
N ILE A 118 -7.41 18.08 3.84
CA ILE A 118 -7.77 19.45 3.42
C ILE A 118 -9.27 19.66 3.53
#